data_AF-A0A382LNH7-F1
#
_entry.id   AF-A0A382LNH7-F1
#
_cell.length_a   1.000
_cell.length_b   1.000
_cell.length_c   1.000
_cell.angle_alpha   90.00
_cell.angle_beta   90.00
_cell.angle_gamma   90.00
#
_symmetry.space_group_name_H-M   'P 1'
#
loop_
_entity.id
_entity.type
_entity.pdbx_description
1 polymer ?
#
loop_
_entity_poly.entity_id
_entity_poly.type
_entity_poly.pdbx_seq_one_letter_code
_entity_poly.pdbx_strand_id
1 'polypeptide(L)'
;SLKASESSLWSGLWSQSADASVEVLKDKTLRYGEGGLELGVHAMEIKGSGSLELTAADSSLVLGNTQSHLKLTGNGSVPQVVVKATHAGGRGLSITGQPSLAGLEFQVDSSLSATQQFSVDGGILISGVKLTLNDSGTFANSLVLDGGTLEVTGQLMLSGVVSQQAASKIKLAQSANLTTQQAVDLGSSVLSLEGPGTFTNGQPFVLDQSGAGLELRDSVEVAGAVKLGGGVLRSSGDSKVSGALSLSSDASVEIASQKTLTYSGPEVSIGQNTLTMEGGGKLLNSSDLVLDDGQSDLTLDGIGQISSVRVDADSAEGRGIELKKSAEITTLELNKGVDLSILENAELTGKVKLNSESSFTPSGAGNLSSDIDMAGGLLKVADTRSLPGTLSLSASSEV
;
A
#
# COMPACT_ATOMS: atom_id res chain seq x y z
N SER A 1 -20.10 -38.00 -19.25
CA SER A 1 -19.12 -38.26 -18.17
C SER A 1 -17.94 -39.00 -18.77
N LEU A 2 -16.73 -38.51 -18.55
CA LEU A 2 -15.46 -39.13 -18.94
C LEU A 2 -14.74 -39.57 -17.66
N LYS A 3 -14.24 -40.80 -17.63
CA LYS A 3 -13.47 -41.34 -16.50
C LYS A 3 -12.12 -41.83 -16.99
N ALA A 4 -11.05 -41.21 -16.52
CA ALA A 4 -9.68 -41.61 -16.81
C ALA A 4 -9.19 -42.57 -15.71
N SER A 5 -9.33 -43.87 -15.95
CA SER A 5 -8.76 -44.93 -15.11
C SER A 5 -7.29 -45.26 -15.44
N GLU A 6 -6.82 -44.79 -16.60
CA GLU A 6 -5.44 -44.90 -17.05
C GLU A 6 -4.96 -43.51 -17.52
N SER A 7 -3.64 -43.30 -17.47
CA SER A 7 -3.06 -42.08 -18.02
C SER A 7 -3.20 -42.11 -19.53
N SER A 8 -3.74 -41.05 -20.11
CA SER A 8 -4.11 -41.01 -21.52
C SER A 8 -3.91 -39.61 -22.09
N LEU A 9 -3.72 -39.57 -23.41
CA LEU A 9 -3.71 -38.35 -24.20
C LEU A 9 -4.99 -38.30 -25.01
N TRP A 10 -5.69 -37.18 -24.91
CA TRP A 10 -6.83 -36.85 -25.73
C TRP A 10 -6.44 -35.77 -26.75
N SER A 11 -6.64 -36.09 -28.03
CA SER A 11 -6.49 -35.19 -29.18
C SER A 11 -7.83 -35.00 -29.90
N GLY A 12 -7.98 -33.88 -30.60
CA GLY A 12 -9.21 -33.47 -31.29
C GLY A 12 -9.92 -32.24 -30.70
N LEU A 13 -10.76 -31.61 -31.53
CA LEU A 13 -11.53 -30.42 -31.15
C LEU A 13 -12.42 -30.70 -29.94
N TRP A 14 -12.22 -29.93 -28.87
CA TRP A 14 -13.12 -29.91 -27.73
C TRP A 14 -14.48 -29.36 -28.17
N SER A 15 -15.56 -30.07 -27.82
CA SER A 15 -16.92 -29.54 -27.90
C SER A 15 -17.78 -30.16 -26.81
N GLN A 16 -18.72 -29.38 -26.30
CA GLN A 16 -19.63 -29.81 -25.25
C GLN A 16 -21.07 -29.54 -25.68
N SER A 17 -21.88 -30.59 -25.80
CA SER A 17 -23.29 -30.50 -26.19
C SER A 17 -24.27 -30.62 -25.01
N ALA A 18 -23.76 -30.93 -23.82
CA ALA A 18 -24.52 -31.09 -22.57
C ALA A 18 -23.58 -30.98 -21.36
N ASP A 19 -24.14 -30.85 -20.16
CA ASP A 19 -23.35 -30.87 -18.93
C ASP A 19 -22.47 -32.13 -18.85
N ALA A 20 -21.22 -31.95 -18.44
CA ALA A 20 -20.20 -32.99 -18.48
C ALA A 20 -19.43 -33.07 -17.16
N SER A 21 -18.85 -34.24 -16.92
CA SER A 21 -17.97 -34.48 -15.78
C SER A 21 -16.73 -35.25 -16.25
N VAL A 22 -15.56 -34.87 -15.78
CA VAL A 22 -14.27 -35.56 -15.95
C VAL A 22 -13.80 -36.03 -14.58
N GLU A 23 -13.64 -37.34 -14.44
CA GLU A 23 -13.05 -37.96 -13.25
C GLU A 23 -11.66 -38.51 -13.60
N VAL A 24 -10.61 -37.98 -12.98
CA VAL A 24 -9.25 -38.51 -13.11
C VAL A 24 -8.89 -39.26 -11.83
N LEU A 25 -8.64 -40.57 -11.96
CA LEU A 25 -8.29 -41.39 -10.80
C LEU A 25 -6.90 -41.06 -10.26
N LYS A 26 -6.67 -41.41 -9.00
CA LYS A 26 -5.39 -41.22 -8.32
C LYS A 26 -4.22 -41.75 -9.15
N ASP A 27 -3.12 -40.99 -9.18
CA ASP A 27 -1.89 -41.31 -9.88
C ASP A 27 -2.05 -41.45 -11.41
N LYS A 28 -3.15 -40.95 -11.98
CA LYS A 28 -3.40 -40.89 -13.42
C LYS A 28 -3.36 -39.45 -13.92
N THR A 29 -3.01 -39.31 -15.20
CA THR A 29 -3.05 -38.02 -15.90
C THR A 29 -3.89 -38.12 -17.16
N LEU A 30 -4.88 -37.24 -17.30
CA LEU A 30 -5.56 -36.99 -18.56
C LEU A 30 -4.92 -35.76 -19.21
N ARG A 31 -4.34 -35.94 -20.40
CA ARG A 31 -3.68 -34.87 -21.17
C ARG A 31 -4.56 -34.42 -22.32
N TYR A 32 -4.63 -33.12 -22.58
CA TYR A 32 -5.24 -32.56 -23.79
C TYR A 32 -4.20 -31.93 -24.73
N GLY A 33 -4.28 -32.27 -26.01
CA GLY A 33 -3.26 -31.96 -27.03
C GLY A 33 -3.43 -30.66 -27.82
N GLU A 34 -4.65 -30.15 -27.97
CA GLU A 34 -4.98 -29.20 -29.06
C GLU A 34 -5.02 -27.72 -28.64
N GLY A 35 -4.48 -27.35 -27.47
CA GLY A 35 -4.51 -25.97 -26.98
C GLY A 35 -5.30 -25.79 -25.67
N GLY A 36 -5.87 -24.59 -25.51
CA GLY A 36 -6.77 -24.26 -24.40
C GLY A 36 -8.13 -24.94 -24.51
N LEU A 37 -8.81 -25.11 -23.37
CA LEU A 37 -10.16 -25.66 -23.29
C LEU A 37 -11.16 -24.53 -23.01
N GLU A 38 -11.89 -24.09 -24.04
CA GLU A 38 -12.98 -23.12 -23.86
C GLU A 38 -14.28 -23.82 -23.44
N LEU A 39 -14.79 -23.43 -22.25
CA LEU A 39 -16.06 -23.92 -21.76
C LEU A 39 -17.22 -23.15 -22.39
N GLY A 40 -18.16 -23.89 -22.96
CA GLY A 40 -19.39 -23.34 -23.54
C GLY A 40 -20.44 -22.99 -22.49
N VAL A 41 -21.71 -23.16 -22.85
CA VAL A 41 -22.87 -22.82 -21.99
C VAL A 41 -23.23 -23.91 -20.97
N HIS A 42 -22.56 -25.05 -21.05
CA HIS A 42 -22.83 -26.22 -20.24
C HIS A 42 -21.86 -26.29 -19.05
N ALA A 43 -22.30 -26.93 -17.97
CA ALA A 43 -21.46 -27.12 -16.80
C ALA A 43 -20.42 -28.21 -17.05
N MET A 44 -19.22 -28.00 -16.51
CA MET A 44 -18.12 -28.96 -16.53
C MET A 44 -17.68 -29.23 -15.09
N GLU A 45 -17.80 -30.47 -14.64
CA GLU A 45 -17.26 -30.90 -13.35
C GLU A 45 -15.92 -31.61 -13.53
N ILE A 46 -14.88 -31.20 -12.82
CA ILE A 46 -13.61 -31.92 -12.72
C ILE A 46 -13.49 -32.48 -11.30
N LYS A 47 -13.31 -33.80 -11.21
CA LYS A 47 -13.28 -34.54 -9.94
C LYS A 47 -12.22 -35.64 -9.94
N GLY A 48 -12.05 -36.26 -8.78
CA GLY A 48 -11.00 -37.27 -8.53
C GLY A 48 -9.72 -36.64 -7.99
N SER A 49 -8.64 -37.43 -7.93
CA SER A 49 -7.37 -37.03 -7.33
C SER A 49 -6.16 -37.21 -8.26
N GLY A 50 -6.40 -37.45 -9.55
CA GLY A 50 -5.38 -37.41 -10.60
C GLY A 50 -5.31 -36.06 -11.27
N SER A 51 -4.49 -35.94 -12.32
CA SER A 51 -4.18 -34.66 -12.95
C SER A 51 -4.89 -34.49 -14.30
N LEU A 52 -5.50 -33.33 -14.52
CA LEU A 52 -5.81 -32.83 -15.85
C LEU A 52 -4.66 -31.91 -16.29
N GLU A 53 -4.10 -32.14 -17.46
CA GLU A 53 -3.00 -31.35 -18.04
C GLU A 53 -3.36 -30.89 -19.46
N LEU A 54 -3.03 -29.66 -19.78
CA LEU A 54 -3.04 -29.15 -21.16
C LEU A 54 -1.60 -29.08 -21.64
N THR A 55 -1.31 -29.71 -22.78
CA THR A 55 0.08 -29.95 -23.22
C THR A 55 0.64 -28.86 -24.13
N ALA A 56 -0.22 -28.01 -24.69
CA ALA A 56 0.21 -26.84 -25.44
C ALA A 56 0.74 -25.76 -24.48
N ALA A 57 1.78 -25.03 -24.89
CA ALA A 57 2.26 -23.88 -24.13
C ALA A 57 1.13 -22.82 -23.98
N ASP A 58 1.09 -22.15 -22.83
CA ASP A 58 0.14 -21.07 -22.49
C ASP A 58 -1.35 -21.46 -22.62
N SER A 59 -1.63 -22.77 -22.57
CA SER A 59 -2.99 -23.27 -22.63
C SER A 59 -3.67 -23.23 -21.26
N SER A 60 -4.94 -22.85 -21.27
CA SER A 60 -5.74 -22.70 -20.06
C SER A 60 -7.14 -23.28 -20.24
N LEU A 61 -7.81 -23.53 -19.13
CA LEU A 61 -9.23 -23.81 -19.05
C LEU A 61 -9.97 -22.47 -18.95
N VAL A 62 -10.69 -22.11 -20.00
CA VAL A 62 -11.24 -20.77 -20.19
C VAL A 62 -12.74 -20.77 -19.93
N LEU A 63 -13.18 -19.92 -19.01
CA LEU A 63 -14.58 -19.58 -18.80
C LEU A 63 -14.90 -18.30 -19.59
N GLY A 64 -15.18 -18.48 -20.89
CA GLY A 64 -15.36 -17.39 -21.86
C GLY A 64 -16.82 -17.06 -22.19
N ASN A 65 -17.79 -17.82 -21.68
CA ASN A 65 -19.21 -17.58 -21.90
C ASN A 65 -19.90 -17.17 -20.58
N THR A 66 -20.88 -16.27 -20.64
CA THR A 66 -21.68 -15.86 -19.46
C THR A 66 -22.36 -17.02 -18.73
N GLN A 67 -22.58 -18.15 -19.42
CA GLN A 67 -23.17 -19.38 -18.88
C GLN A 67 -22.13 -20.45 -18.52
N SER A 68 -20.84 -20.24 -18.77
CA SER A 68 -19.80 -21.19 -18.40
C SER A 68 -19.87 -21.50 -16.90
N HIS A 69 -19.78 -22.79 -16.56
CA HIS A 69 -19.75 -23.23 -15.17
C HIS A 69 -18.71 -24.33 -14.99
N LEU A 70 -17.61 -23.99 -14.33
CA LEU A 70 -16.61 -24.95 -13.92
C LEU A 70 -16.81 -25.32 -12.45
N LYS A 71 -16.97 -26.62 -12.17
CA LYS A 71 -17.04 -27.17 -10.82
C LYS A 71 -15.79 -28.00 -10.56
N LEU A 72 -15.00 -27.63 -9.56
CA LEU A 72 -13.85 -28.39 -9.11
C LEU A 72 -14.21 -29.05 -7.77
N THR A 73 -14.53 -30.35 -7.82
CA THR A 73 -15.01 -31.12 -6.66
C THR A 73 -13.99 -32.15 -6.18
N GLY A 74 -12.92 -32.36 -6.95
CA GLY A 74 -11.81 -33.26 -6.62
C GLY A 74 -10.64 -32.60 -5.88
N ASN A 75 -9.60 -33.40 -5.65
CA ASN A 75 -8.33 -33.00 -5.01
C ASN A 75 -7.13 -33.22 -5.95
N GLY A 76 -7.40 -33.32 -7.25
CA GLY A 76 -6.39 -33.53 -8.28
C GLY A 76 -5.72 -32.23 -8.74
N SER A 77 -4.80 -32.33 -9.69
CA SER A 77 -4.21 -31.16 -10.34
C SER A 77 -5.08 -30.69 -11.51
N VAL A 78 -5.24 -29.38 -11.63
CA VAL A 78 -6.03 -28.72 -12.67
C VAL A 78 -5.16 -27.64 -13.32
N PRO A 79 -5.19 -27.49 -14.67
CA PRO A 79 -4.39 -26.49 -15.38
C PRO A 79 -4.82 -25.07 -15.00
N GLN A 80 -4.11 -24.07 -15.54
CA GLN A 80 -4.47 -22.67 -15.36
C GLN A 80 -5.93 -22.43 -15.76
N VAL A 81 -6.67 -21.72 -14.92
CA VAL A 81 -8.06 -21.33 -15.20
C VAL A 81 -8.10 -19.83 -15.50
N VAL A 82 -8.74 -19.45 -16.60
CA VAL A 82 -8.90 -18.04 -16.99
C VAL A 82 -10.39 -17.69 -17.05
N VAL A 83 -10.78 -16.66 -16.31
CA VAL A 83 -12.14 -16.12 -16.28
C VAL A 83 -12.19 -14.92 -17.23
N LYS A 84 -12.89 -15.06 -18.37
CA LYS A 84 -12.96 -14.05 -19.45
C LYS A 84 -14.36 -13.47 -19.70
N ALA A 85 -15.38 -13.95 -19.00
CA ALA A 85 -16.76 -13.44 -19.13
C ALA A 85 -17.39 -13.21 -17.76
N THR A 86 -18.22 -12.18 -17.65
CA THR A 86 -19.04 -11.98 -16.46
C THR A 86 -20.15 -13.04 -16.43
N HIS A 87 -20.16 -13.85 -15.38
CA HIS A 87 -21.03 -15.02 -15.31
C HIS A 87 -22.41 -14.70 -14.71
N ALA A 88 -23.45 -15.37 -15.19
CA ALA A 88 -24.78 -15.29 -14.60
C ALA A 88 -24.80 -15.87 -13.17
N GLY A 89 -25.81 -15.50 -12.37
CA GLY A 89 -25.95 -15.98 -10.99
C GLY A 89 -25.89 -17.51 -10.90
N GLY A 90 -25.02 -18.03 -10.02
CA GLY A 90 -24.79 -19.47 -9.85
C GLY A 90 -23.91 -20.14 -10.91
N ARG A 91 -23.34 -19.38 -11.86
CA ARG A 91 -22.35 -19.83 -12.86
C ARG A 91 -20.93 -19.39 -12.48
N GLY A 92 -19.96 -19.59 -13.37
CA GLY A 92 -18.55 -19.23 -13.16
C GLY A 92 -17.74 -20.38 -12.57
N LEU A 93 -16.81 -20.06 -11.67
CA LEU A 93 -15.95 -21.03 -10.99
C LEU A 93 -16.54 -21.41 -9.62
N SER A 94 -16.71 -22.70 -9.36
CA SER A 94 -17.13 -23.24 -8.07
C SER A 94 -16.13 -24.28 -7.60
N ILE A 95 -15.54 -24.08 -6.43
CA ILE A 95 -14.53 -24.99 -5.87
C ILE A 95 -15.05 -25.50 -4.54
N THR A 96 -15.33 -26.81 -4.49
CA THR A 96 -15.76 -27.49 -3.25
C THR A 96 -14.79 -28.57 -2.81
N GLY A 97 -13.91 -29.04 -3.70
CA GLY A 97 -12.78 -29.89 -3.37
C GLY A 97 -11.57 -29.07 -2.91
N GLN A 98 -10.39 -29.69 -2.92
CA GLN A 98 -9.09 -29.04 -2.67
C GLN A 98 -8.13 -29.35 -3.83
N PRO A 99 -8.44 -28.87 -5.06
CA PRO A 99 -7.58 -29.12 -6.22
C PRO A 99 -6.27 -28.31 -6.12
N SER A 100 -5.20 -28.88 -6.68
CA SER A 100 -3.97 -28.16 -6.96
C SER A 100 -4.14 -27.42 -8.29
N LEU A 101 -4.34 -26.10 -8.23
CA LEU A 101 -4.55 -25.26 -9.41
C LEU A 101 -3.23 -24.64 -9.87
N ALA A 102 -2.86 -24.86 -11.13
CA ALA A 102 -1.64 -24.31 -11.71
C ALA A 102 -1.65 -22.77 -11.85
N GLY A 103 -2.81 -22.12 -11.68
CA GLY A 103 -2.96 -20.67 -11.67
C GLY A 103 -4.41 -20.25 -11.91
N LEU A 104 -4.76 -19.05 -11.49
CA LEU A 104 -6.08 -18.46 -11.71
C LEU A 104 -5.93 -17.03 -12.22
N GLU A 105 -6.59 -16.70 -13.32
CA GLU A 105 -6.52 -15.38 -13.92
C GLU A 105 -7.91 -14.79 -14.15
N PHE A 106 -8.05 -13.51 -13.82
CA PHE A 106 -9.26 -12.73 -14.08
C PHE A 106 -8.98 -11.66 -15.13
N GLN A 107 -9.74 -11.70 -16.22
CA GLN A 107 -9.74 -10.70 -17.30
C GLN A 107 -11.09 -9.96 -17.41
N VAL A 108 -11.99 -10.18 -16.45
CA VAL A 108 -13.28 -9.50 -16.29
C VAL A 108 -13.54 -9.27 -14.81
N ASP A 109 -14.32 -8.25 -14.50
CA ASP A 109 -14.79 -8.01 -13.14
C ASP A 109 -15.45 -9.26 -12.56
N SER A 110 -14.94 -9.66 -11.39
CA SER A 110 -15.25 -10.94 -10.78
C SER A 110 -15.31 -10.83 -9.27
N SER A 111 -15.88 -11.84 -8.63
CA SER A 111 -15.89 -11.98 -7.18
C SER A 111 -15.45 -13.37 -6.77
N LEU A 112 -14.68 -13.46 -5.69
CA LEU A 112 -14.40 -14.71 -5.00
C LEU A 112 -14.82 -14.60 -3.53
N SER A 113 -15.21 -15.74 -2.99
CA SER A 113 -15.69 -15.91 -1.63
C SER A 113 -15.04 -17.17 -1.05
N ALA A 114 -14.40 -17.04 0.11
CA ALA A 114 -13.86 -18.14 0.88
C ALA A 114 -14.10 -17.88 2.38
N THR A 115 -14.85 -18.77 3.04
CA THR A 115 -15.15 -18.67 4.48
C THR A 115 -14.10 -19.32 5.37
N GLN A 116 -13.18 -20.10 4.78
CA GLN A 116 -12.03 -20.72 5.44
C GLN A 116 -10.77 -20.36 4.65
N GLN A 117 -9.91 -21.34 4.36
CA GLN A 117 -8.73 -21.16 3.52
C GLN A 117 -9.05 -21.43 2.05
N PHE A 118 -8.54 -20.57 1.17
CA PHE A 118 -8.55 -20.73 -0.28
C PHE A 118 -7.12 -20.69 -0.82
N SER A 119 -6.74 -21.69 -1.63
CA SER A 119 -5.40 -21.83 -2.19
C SER A 119 -5.43 -22.26 -3.65
N VAL A 120 -4.46 -21.77 -4.40
CA VAL A 120 -4.17 -21.89 -5.83
C VAL A 120 -2.65 -21.85 -5.91
N ASP A 121 -2.03 -22.97 -6.26
CA ASP A 121 -0.58 -23.14 -6.15
C ASP A 121 0.19 -22.16 -7.05
N GLY A 122 -0.35 -21.89 -8.25
CA GLY A 122 0.23 -20.91 -9.17
C GLY A 122 -0.10 -19.44 -8.87
N GLY A 123 -0.88 -19.17 -7.81
CA GLY A 123 -1.33 -17.84 -7.48
C GLY A 123 -2.48 -17.32 -8.35
N ILE A 124 -2.84 -16.06 -8.11
CA ILE A 124 -3.97 -15.37 -8.73
C ILE A 124 -3.45 -14.12 -9.45
N LEU A 125 -3.80 -13.97 -10.72
CA LEU A 125 -3.52 -12.78 -11.53
C LEU A 125 -4.81 -11.98 -11.76
N ILE A 126 -4.76 -10.68 -11.49
CA ILE A 126 -5.84 -9.72 -11.77
C ILE A 126 -5.31 -8.74 -12.83
N SER A 127 -5.68 -8.92 -14.09
CA SER A 127 -5.16 -8.11 -15.21
C SER A 127 -6.20 -7.09 -15.66
N GLY A 128 -5.98 -5.82 -15.32
CA GLY A 128 -6.78 -4.67 -15.76
C GLY A 128 -8.23 -4.63 -15.25
N VAL A 129 -8.61 -5.51 -14.34
CA VAL A 129 -10.00 -5.68 -13.88
C VAL A 129 -10.15 -5.63 -12.37
N LYS A 130 -11.38 -5.64 -11.88
CA LYS A 130 -11.68 -5.71 -10.46
C LYS A 130 -11.94 -7.14 -9.98
N LEU A 131 -11.23 -7.57 -8.94
CA LEU A 131 -11.58 -8.75 -8.16
C LEU A 131 -12.12 -8.33 -6.80
N THR A 132 -13.36 -8.67 -6.50
CA THR A 132 -13.95 -8.44 -5.18
C THR A 132 -13.82 -9.69 -4.30
N LEU A 133 -13.23 -9.54 -3.11
CA LEU A 133 -13.14 -10.58 -2.08
C LEU A 133 -14.12 -10.24 -0.95
N ASN A 134 -15.18 -11.03 -0.87
CA ASN A 134 -16.37 -10.69 -0.07
C ASN A 134 -16.39 -11.26 1.36
N ASP A 135 -15.46 -12.16 1.68
CA ASP A 135 -15.52 -12.98 2.89
C ASP A 135 -14.38 -12.67 3.88
N SER A 136 -14.40 -13.36 5.03
CA SER A 136 -13.43 -13.22 6.11
C SER A 136 -12.38 -14.34 6.20
N GLY A 137 -12.15 -15.07 5.10
CA GLY A 137 -11.24 -16.21 5.07
C GLY A 137 -9.77 -15.83 4.84
N THR A 138 -8.94 -16.86 4.73
CA THR A 138 -7.52 -16.75 4.38
C THR A 138 -7.30 -17.14 2.92
N PHE A 139 -6.70 -16.25 2.14
CA PHE A 139 -6.23 -16.55 0.80
C PHE A 139 -4.73 -16.85 0.88
N ALA A 140 -4.36 -18.12 0.73
CA ALA A 140 -2.99 -18.60 0.83
C ALA A 140 -2.20 -18.50 -0.49
N ASN A 141 -2.60 -17.56 -1.34
CA ASN A 141 -2.15 -17.42 -2.72
C ASN A 141 -1.18 -16.27 -2.84
N SER A 142 -0.20 -16.40 -3.74
CA SER A 142 0.40 -15.21 -4.32
C SER A 142 -0.67 -14.48 -5.14
N LEU A 143 -0.71 -13.16 -5.03
CA LEU A 143 -1.66 -12.31 -5.73
C LEU A 143 -0.88 -11.27 -6.54
N VAL A 144 -1.13 -11.21 -7.85
CA VAL A 144 -0.47 -10.28 -8.76
C VAL A 144 -1.52 -9.32 -9.31
N LEU A 145 -1.32 -8.02 -9.08
CA LEU A 145 -2.13 -6.95 -9.64
C LEU A 145 -1.44 -6.35 -10.87
N ASP A 146 -2.05 -6.49 -12.03
CA ASP A 146 -1.54 -5.93 -13.28
C ASP A 146 -2.50 -4.83 -13.78
N GLY A 147 -2.41 -3.65 -13.17
CA GLY A 147 -3.29 -2.52 -13.47
C GLY A 147 -4.73 -2.71 -12.98
N GLY A 148 -4.97 -3.76 -12.17
CA GLY A 148 -6.28 -4.13 -11.66
C GLY A 148 -6.64 -3.49 -10.32
N THR A 149 -7.82 -3.84 -9.82
CA THR A 149 -8.32 -3.46 -8.50
C THR A 149 -8.64 -4.70 -7.66
N LEU A 150 -8.09 -4.79 -6.47
CA LEU A 150 -8.58 -5.71 -5.44
C LEU A 150 -9.57 -4.97 -4.54
N GLU A 151 -10.83 -5.37 -4.52
CA GLU A 151 -11.83 -4.81 -3.60
C GLU A 151 -12.08 -5.79 -2.44
N VAL A 152 -11.90 -5.34 -1.20
CA VAL A 152 -12.14 -6.15 0.00
C VAL A 152 -13.30 -5.56 0.79
N THR A 153 -14.30 -6.37 1.09
CA THR A 153 -15.49 -5.93 1.84
C THR A 153 -15.59 -6.50 3.25
N GLY A 154 -14.74 -7.46 3.60
CA GLY A 154 -14.76 -8.20 4.86
C GLY A 154 -13.46 -8.12 5.66
N GLN A 155 -13.20 -9.15 6.47
CA GLN A 155 -12.01 -9.29 7.30
C GLN A 155 -11.07 -10.33 6.69
N LEU A 156 -10.25 -9.92 5.73
CA LEU A 156 -9.49 -10.83 4.88
C LEU A 156 -8.04 -10.98 5.35
N MET A 157 -7.50 -12.19 5.25
CA MET A 157 -6.06 -12.44 5.40
C MET A 157 -5.44 -12.97 4.11
N LEU A 158 -4.34 -12.35 3.65
CA LEU A 158 -3.50 -12.83 2.56
C LEU A 158 -2.19 -13.37 3.15
N SER A 159 -1.93 -14.67 3.03
CA SER A 159 -0.69 -15.27 3.54
C SER A 159 0.38 -15.48 2.48
N GLY A 160 0.03 -15.40 1.20
CA GLY A 160 1.00 -15.32 0.10
C GLY A 160 1.47 -13.88 -0.16
N VAL A 161 2.41 -13.74 -1.10
CA VAL A 161 2.94 -12.42 -1.50
C VAL A 161 1.91 -11.70 -2.36
N VAL A 162 1.68 -10.42 -2.07
CA VAL A 162 0.95 -9.51 -2.96
C VAL A 162 1.97 -8.70 -3.75
N SER A 163 1.89 -8.70 -5.06
CA SER A 163 2.75 -7.89 -5.92
C SER A 163 1.94 -7.10 -6.96
N GLN A 164 2.55 -6.07 -7.54
CA GLN A 164 2.00 -5.38 -8.71
C GLN A 164 2.96 -5.35 -9.90
N GLN A 165 2.42 -5.50 -11.11
CA GLN A 165 3.15 -5.39 -12.38
C GLN A 165 2.95 -4.04 -13.07
N ALA A 166 1.83 -3.38 -12.76
CA ALA A 166 1.51 -2.02 -13.18
C ALA A 166 0.78 -1.31 -12.04
N ALA A 167 0.67 0.03 -12.11
CA ALA A 167 -0.02 0.83 -11.10
C ALA A 167 -1.43 0.29 -10.82
N SER A 168 -1.62 -0.20 -9.61
CA SER A 168 -2.80 -0.97 -9.22
C SER A 168 -3.50 -0.37 -8.00
N LYS A 169 -4.68 -0.91 -7.68
CA LYS A 169 -5.52 -0.42 -6.59
C LYS A 169 -5.91 -1.53 -5.63
N ILE A 170 -5.98 -1.18 -4.36
CA ILE A 170 -6.67 -1.97 -3.34
C ILE A 170 -7.70 -1.07 -2.69
N LYS A 171 -8.98 -1.45 -2.80
CA LYS A 171 -10.11 -0.71 -2.27
C LYS A 171 -10.72 -1.45 -1.10
N LEU A 172 -10.84 -0.77 0.04
CA LEU A 172 -11.34 -1.35 1.28
C LEU A 172 -12.69 -0.72 1.62
N ALA A 173 -13.73 -1.54 1.73
CA ALA A 173 -15.05 -1.06 2.12
C ALA A 173 -15.10 -0.60 3.58
N GLN A 174 -16.22 0.01 3.98
CA GLN A 174 -16.44 0.40 5.37
C GLN A 174 -16.27 -0.78 6.32
N SER A 175 -15.42 -0.60 7.34
CA SER A 175 -15.08 -1.62 8.32
C SER A 175 -14.40 -2.87 7.76
N ALA A 176 -13.99 -2.88 6.49
CA ALA A 176 -13.16 -3.94 5.93
C ALA A 176 -11.76 -3.87 6.52
N ASN A 177 -11.13 -5.02 6.76
CA ASN A 177 -9.74 -5.13 7.15
C ASN A 177 -9.05 -6.11 6.21
N LEU A 178 -8.00 -5.66 5.53
CA LEU A 178 -7.11 -6.52 4.76
C LEU A 178 -5.80 -6.70 5.52
N THR A 179 -5.53 -7.92 5.96
CA THR A 179 -4.26 -8.28 6.59
C THR A 179 -3.35 -9.00 5.61
N THR A 180 -2.08 -8.58 5.48
CA THR A 180 -1.05 -9.35 4.76
C THR A 180 -0.04 -9.93 5.73
N GLN A 181 0.39 -11.17 5.53
CA GLN A 181 1.47 -11.75 6.34
C GLN A 181 2.86 -11.48 5.76
N GLN A 182 2.96 -11.50 4.43
CA GLN A 182 4.20 -11.23 3.71
C GLN A 182 4.32 -9.73 3.39
N ALA A 183 5.54 -9.32 3.03
CA ALA A 183 5.76 -8.02 2.43
C ALA A 183 4.97 -7.88 1.14
N VAL A 184 4.41 -6.68 0.91
CA VAL A 184 3.80 -6.32 -0.36
C VAL A 184 4.92 -5.83 -1.28
N ASP A 185 5.04 -6.46 -2.44
CA ASP A 185 5.97 -6.05 -3.48
C ASP A 185 5.33 -4.95 -4.35
N LEU A 186 5.81 -3.73 -4.16
CA LEU A 186 5.31 -2.56 -4.89
C LEU A 186 5.86 -2.48 -6.32
N GLY A 187 6.83 -3.32 -6.69
CA GLY A 187 7.49 -3.23 -7.99
C GLY A 187 8.05 -1.82 -8.24
N SER A 188 7.81 -1.28 -9.44
CA SER A 188 8.28 0.05 -9.88
C SER A 188 7.15 1.08 -10.06
N SER A 189 5.99 0.84 -9.44
CA SER A 189 4.79 1.67 -9.60
C SER A 189 4.22 2.12 -8.25
N VAL A 190 3.30 3.08 -8.29
CA VAL A 190 2.56 3.51 -7.11
C VAL A 190 1.34 2.60 -6.90
N LEU A 191 1.25 1.97 -5.73
CA LEU A 191 0.05 1.24 -5.30
C LEU A 191 -0.92 2.22 -4.65
N SER A 192 -2.18 2.24 -5.08
CA SER A 192 -3.21 3.07 -4.46
C SER A 192 -4.04 2.26 -3.47
N LEU A 193 -4.15 2.74 -2.23
CA LEU A 193 -5.07 2.24 -1.22
C LEU A 193 -6.25 3.21 -1.11
N GLU A 194 -7.48 2.68 -1.27
CA GLU A 194 -8.71 3.48 -1.35
C GLU A 194 -9.77 2.99 -0.36
N GLY A 195 -10.76 3.85 -0.09
CA GLY A 195 -11.90 3.55 0.76
C GLY A 195 -11.65 3.67 2.27
N PRO A 196 -12.70 3.56 3.11
CA PRO A 196 -12.63 3.83 4.55
C PRO A 196 -12.15 2.65 5.43
N GLY A 197 -11.75 1.53 4.83
CA GLY A 197 -11.27 0.36 5.58
C GLY A 197 -9.81 0.47 6.04
N THR A 198 -9.31 -0.61 6.63
CA THR A 198 -7.96 -0.69 7.21
C THR A 198 -7.10 -1.71 6.47
N PHE A 199 -5.90 -1.30 6.07
CA PHE A 199 -4.84 -2.20 5.60
C PHE A 199 -3.89 -2.51 6.76
N THR A 200 -3.81 -3.77 7.17
CA THR A 200 -2.93 -4.25 8.23
C THR A 200 -1.77 -5.05 7.63
N ASN A 201 -0.68 -4.39 7.28
CA ASN A 201 0.50 -5.06 6.74
C ASN A 201 1.34 -5.69 7.85
N GLY A 202 1.60 -7.00 7.76
CA GLY A 202 2.42 -7.76 8.71
C GLY A 202 3.92 -7.50 8.57
N GLN A 203 4.35 -6.97 7.43
CA GLN A 203 5.71 -6.48 7.16
C GLN A 203 5.63 -5.04 6.64
N PRO A 204 6.66 -4.19 6.86
CA PRO A 204 6.61 -2.80 6.42
C PRO A 204 6.37 -2.65 4.92
N PHE A 205 5.57 -1.66 4.51
CA PHE A 205 5.68 -1.14 3.14
C PHE A 205 7.06 -0.50 2.99
N VAL A 206 7.84 -0.90 1.98
CA VAL A 206 9.19 -0.36 1.74
C VAL A 206 9.14 0.53 0.50
N LEU A 207 9.37 1.83 0.69
CA LEU A 207 9.31 2.85 -0.36
C LEU A 207 10.73 3.33 -0.69
N ASP A 208 11.62 2.42 -1.11
CA ASP A 208 13.05 2.71 -1.30
C ASP A 208 13.46 2.95 -2.76
N GLN A 209 12.54 2.78 -3.71
CA GLN A 209 12.79 2.90 -5.14
C GLN A 209 12.06 4.10 -5.76
N SER A 210 12.78 4.87 -6.57
CA SER A 210 12.19 5.96 -7.35
C SER A 210 11.11 5.43 -8.30
N GLY A 211 9.97 6.11 -8.36
CA GLY A 211 8.80 5.72 -9.16
C GLY A 211 7.86 4.72 -8.47
N ALA A 212 8.37 3.96 -7.48
CA ALA A 212 7.54 3.18 -6.59
C ALA A 212 6.98 4.04 -5.46
N GLY A 213 5.83 3.65 -4.92
CA GLY A 213 5.21 4.42 -3.84
C GLY A 213 3.90 3.87 -3.35
N LEU A 214 3.33 4.59 -2.40
CA LEU A 214 2.01 4.33 -1.84
C LEU A 214 1.17 5.59 -1.95
N GLU A 215 -0.02 5.49 -2.54
CA GLU A 215 -1.01 6.56 -2.53
C GLU A 215 -2.19 6.19 -1.64
N LEU A 216 -2.46 7.02 -0.62
CA LEU A 216 -3.60 6.88 0.27
C LEU A 216 -4.73 7.81 -0.21
N ARG A 217 -5.88 7.22 -0.52
CA ARG A 217 -7.08 7.91 -0.98
C ARG A 217 -8.23 7.74 0.01
N ASP A 218 -9.25 8.57 -0.16
CA ASP A 218 -10.44 8.60 0.69
C ASP A 218 -10.06 8.70 2.18
N SER A 219 -10.58 7.84 3.03
CA SER A 219 -10.26 7.81 4.46
C SER A 219 -9.61 6.50 4.89
N VAL A 220 -8.75 5.93 4.03
CA VAL A 220 -8.10 4.64 4.29
C VAL A 220 -7.14 4.74 5.47
N GLU A 221 -7.07 3.67 6.26
CA GLU A 221 -6.06 3.53 7.33
C GLU A 221 -5.01 2.49 6.96
N VAL A 222 -3.73 2.84 7.11
CA VAL A 222 -2.61 1.89 7.12
C VAL A 222 -2.17 1.67 8.56
N ALA A 223 -2.39 0.45 9.05
CA ALA A 223 -2.14 0.09 10.45
C ALA A 223 -0.77 -0.54 10.70
N GLY A 224 -0.10 -1.06 9.67
CA GLY A 224 1.25 -1.58 9.78
C GLY A 224 2.31 -0.54 9.42
N ALA A 225 3.57 -0.92 9.59
CA ALA A 225 4.70 0.00 9.41
C ALA A 225 4.88 0.45 7.94
N VAL A 226 5.42 1.65 7.75
CA VAL A 226 5.88 2.13 6.44
C VAL A 226 7.32 2.64 6.61
N LYS A 227 8.20 2.15 5.73
CA LYS A 227 9.60 2.52 5.66
C LYS A 227 9.80 3.40 4.42
N LEU A 228 10.03 4.67 4.67
CA LEU A 228 10.24 5.71 3.67
C LEU A 228 11.68 5.67 3.13
N GLY A 229 11.86 6.12 1.89
CA GLY A 229 13.15 6.16 1.21
C GLY A 229 12.99 6.81 -0.16
N GLY A 230 13.67 6.31 -1.19
CA GLY A 230 13.67 6.88 -2.54
C GLY A 230 12.32 6.88 -3.30
N GLY A 231 11.28 6.23 -2.76
CA GLY A 231 9.91 6.29 -3.25
C GLY A 231 9.08 7.41 -2.61
N VAL A 232 7.79 7.50 -2.96
CA VAL A 232 6.88 8.53 -2.43
C VAL A 232 5.74 7.92 -1.60
N LEU A 233 5.50 8.49 -0.42
CA LEU A 233 4.23 8.34 0.27
C LEU A 233 3.34 9.53 -0.07
N ARG A 234 2.23 9.27 -0.77
CA ARG A 234 1.27 10.30 -1.14
C ARG A 234 -0.05 10.12 -0.41
N SER A 235 -0.62 11.20 0.08
CA SER A 235 -1.98 11.24 0.61
C SER A 235 -2.80 12.23 -0.23
N SER A 236 -3.77 11.71 -0.99
CA SER A 236 -4.74 12.51 -1.75
C SER A 236 -6.15 12.44 -1.17
N GLY A 237 -6.31 11.71 -0.05
CA GLY A 237 -7.52 11.65 0.78
C GLY A 237 -7.28 12.14 2.22
N ASP A 238 -8.32 12.11 3.05
CA ASP A 238 -8.25 12.33 4.49
C ASP A 238 -7.92 11.01 5.20
N SER A 239 -6.69 10.54 5.00
CA SER A 239 -6.21 9.19 5.36
C SER A 239 -5.51 9.13 6.71
N LYS A 240 -5.28 7.91 7.21
CA LYS A 240 -4.58 7.67 8.47
C LYS A 240 -3.44 6.66 8.32
N VAL A 241 -2.33 6.92 9.01
CA VAL A 241 -1.26 5.94 9.25
C VAL A 241 -1.12 5.80 10.76
N SER A 242 -1.35 4.59 11.28
CA SER A 242 -1.23 4.28 12.71
C SER A 242 -0.06 3.35 13.03
N GLY A 243 0.50 2.68 12.01
CA GLY A 243 1.77 1.97 12.16
C GLY A 243 2.97 2.91 12.18
N ALA A 244 4.15 2.38 12.49
CA ALA A 244 5.37 3.18 12.58
C ALA A 244 5.81 3.72 11.20
N LEU A 245 6.18 5.00 11.16
CA LEU A 245 6.96 5.58 10.06
C LEU A 245 8.45 5.54 10.39
N SER A 246 9.29 5.20 9.42
CA SER A 246 10.75 5.17 9.56
C SER A 246 11.42 5.55 8.24
N LEU A 247 12.67 6.01 8.27
CA LEU A 247 13.43 6.37 7.07
C LEU A 247 14.59 5.39 6.83
N SER A 248 14.82 5.03 5.57
CA SER A 248 16.00 4.27 5.11
C SER A 248 17.07 5.15 4.47
N SER A 249 16.63 6.27 3.92
CA SER A 249 17.36 7.23 3.10
C SER A 249 16.54 8.53 3.11
N ASP A 250 17.01 9.52 2.36
CA ASP A 250 16.18 10.68 2.01
C ASP A 250 14.82 10.23 1.47
N ALA A 251 13.79 10.96 1.87
CA ALA A 251 12.41 10.57 1.63
C ALA A 251 11.51 11.78 1.37
N SER A 252 10.39 11.52 0.69
CA SER A 252 9.34 12.51 0.43
C SER A 252 7.97 12.02 0.88
N VAL A 253 7.19 12.95 1.45
CA VAL A 253 5.79 12.77 1.78
C VAL A 253 4.99 13.91 1.15
N GLU A 254 4.07 13.56 0.25
CA GLU A 254 3.20 14.51 -0.42
C GLU A 254 1.78 14.40 0.15
N ILE A 255 1.25 15.48 0.72
CA ILE A 255 -0.13 15.54 1.19
C ILE A 255 -0.85 16.60 0.37
N ALA A 256 -1.83 16.18 -0.43
CA ALA A 256 -2.53 17.06 -1.35
C ALA A 256 -3.22 18.23 -0.63
N SER A 257 -3.36 19.36 -1.32
CA SER A 257 -3.99 20.55 -0.76
C SER A 257 -5.41 20.26 -0.24
N GLN A 258 -5.74 20.85 0.91
CA GLN A 258 -7.01 20.62 1.62
C GLN A 258 -7.24 19.18 2.11
N LYS A 259 -6.19 18.34 2.13
CA LYS A 259 -6.22 16.98 2.67
C LYS A 259 -5.42 16.85 3.94
N THR A 260 -5.79 15.85 4.71
CA THR A 260 -5.18 15.56 6.01
C THR A 260 -4.66 14.14 6.05
N LEU A 261 -3.35 13.99 6.32
CA LEU A 261 -2.78 12.72 6.76
C LEU A 261 -2.72 12.74 8.29
N THR A 262 -3.53 11.90 8.94
CA THR A 262 -3.43 11.69 10.38
C THR A 262 -2.36 10.64 10.66
N TYR A 263 -1.36 10.98 11.47
CA TYR A 263 -0.35 10.04 11.92
C TYR A 263 -0.47 9.80 13.42
N SER A 264 -0.72 8.55 13.81
CA SER A 264 -0.88 8.15 15.21
C SER A 264 0.10 7.08 15.66
N GLY A 265 1.18 6.88 14.90
CA GLY A 265 2.25 5.96 15.26
C GLY A 265 3.22 6.54 16.30
N PRO A 266 4.30 5.82 16.64
CA PRO A 266 5.40 6.31 17.48
C PRO A 266 6.12 7.53 16.89
N GLU A 267 7.07 8.09 17.61
CA GLU A 267 7.95 9.16 17.09
C GLU A 267 8.67 8.72 15.81
N VAL A 268 8.89 9.69 14.90
CA VAL A 268 9.58 9.45 13.63
C VAL A 268 10.95 10.10 13.70
N SER A 269 11.98 9.27 13.88
CA SER A 269 13.38 9.68 13.77
C SER A 269 13.72 9.99 12.30
N ILE A 270 14.22 11.19 12.04
CA ILE A 270 14.74 11.58 10.72
C ILE A 270 16.15 11.01 10.52
N GLY A 271 16.94 10.88 11.59
CA GLY A 271 18.30 10.37 11.55
C GLY A 271 19.19 11.20 10.62
N GLN A 272 20.11 10.56 9.90
CA GLN A 272 21.04 11.22 8.98
C GLN A 272 20.43 11.56 7.60
N ASN A 273 19.10 11.65 7.51
CA ASN A 273 18.39 11.78 6.24
C ASN A 273 17.70 13.14 6.10
N THR A 274 17.26 13.43 4.89
CA THR A 274 16.32 14.50 4.59
C THR A 274 14.89 13.96 4.50
N LEU A 275 13.96 14.56 5.25
CA LEU A 275 12.53 14.37 5.06
C LEU A 275 11.93 15.60 4.36
N THR A 276 11.39 15.41 3.16
CA THR A 276 10.73 16.48 2.41
C THR A 276 9.21 16.36 2.51
N MET A 277 8.55 17.45 2.91
CA MET A 277 7.10 17.53 3.10
C MET A 277 6.46 18.47 2.07
N GLU A 278 5.54 17.96 1.26
CA GLU A 278 5.00 18.63 0.07
C GLU A 278 3.46 18.62 -0.01
N GLY A 279 2.90 19.32 -1.01
CA GLY A 279 1.53 19.10 -1.52
C GLY A 279 0.42 20.04 -1.03
N GLY A 280 0.65 20.84 0.02
CA GLY A 280 -0.29 21.86 0.51
C GLY A 280 -1.30 21.38 1.56
N GLY A 281 -1.27 20.10 1.92
CA GLY A 281 -2.14 19.49 2.91
C GLY A 281 -1.61 19.62 4.35
N LYS A 282 -2.12 18.77 5.24
CA LYS A 282 -1.80 18.78 6.67
C LYS A 282 -1.34 17.41 7.14
N LEU A 283 -0.20 17.35 7.83
CA LEU A 283 0.20 16.21 8.64
C LEU A 283 -0.24 16.46 10.08
N LEU A 284 -1.23 15.71 10.55
CA LEU A 284 -1.64 15.73 11.97
C LEU A 284 -1.00 14.56 12.70
N ASN A 285 0.24 14.75 13.15
CA ASN A 285 0.98 13.76 13.93
C ASN A 285 0.74 13.91 15.44
N SER A 286 0.43 12.80 16.12
CA SER A 286 0.30 12.76 17.59
C SER A 286 1.63 12.58 18.32
N SER A 287 2.63 12.05 17.62
CA SER A 287 4.01 11.86 18.09
C SER A 287 4.94 12.68 17.19
N ASP A 288 6.06 13.16 17.73
CA ASP A 288 6.92 14.12 17.03
C ASP A 288 7.59 13.54 15.78
N LEU A 289 7.79 14.39 14.77
CA LEU A 289 8.90 14.24 13.82
C LEU A 289 10.16 14.75 14.53
N VAL A 290 11.21 13.94 14.60
CA VAL A 290 12.38 14.23 15.43
C VAL A 290 13.63 14.39 14.58
N LEU A 291 14.25 15.57 14.66
CA LEU A 291 15.62 15.79 14.18
C LEU A 291 16.58 15.35 15.29
N ASP A 292 17.08 14.13 15.20
CA ASP A 292 17.83 13.43 16.24
C ASP A 292 19.29 13.11 15.86
N ASP A 293 19.74 13.60 14.70
CA ASP A 293 21.13 13.55 14.27
C ASP A 293 21.56 14.92 13.72
N GLY A 294 22.85 15.24 13.79
CA GLY A 294 23.37 16.50 13.25
C GLY A 294 23.25 16.63 11.73
N GLN A 295 23.01 15.54 11.01
CA GLN A 295 22.68 15.52 9.58
C GLN A 295 21.18 15.46 9.29
N SER A 296 20.30 15.49 10.31
CA SER A 296 18.86 15.54 10.10
C SER A 296 18.46 16.81 9.37
N ASP A 297 17.69 16.65 8.29
CA ASP A 297 17.10 17.74 7.54
C ASP A 297 15.59 17.57 7.40
N LEU A 298 14.81 18.59 7.78
CA LEU A 298 13.39 18.69 7.50
C LEU A 298 13.14 19.80 6.47
N THR A 299 12.79 19.40 5.25
CA THR A 299 12.46 20.34 4.17
C THR A 299 10.96 20.51 4.06
N LEU A 300 10.49 21.74 4.19
CA LEU A 300 9.08 22.12 4.05
C LEU A 300 8.89 22.79 2.69
N ASP A 301 8.53 21.98 1.68
CA ASP A 301 8.36 22.40 0.29
C ASP A 301 6.89 22.46 -0.13
N GLY A 302 6.13 23.18 0.69
CA GLY A 302 4.73 23.48 0.42
C GLY A 302 3.74 22.60 1.12
N ILE A 303 4.13 21.82 2.13
CA ILE A 303 3.18 21.33 3.13
C ILE A 303 2.46 22.52 3.82
N GLY A 304 1.17 22.38 4.11
CA GLY A 304 0.39 23.44 4.76
C GLY A 304 0.57 23.47 6.27
N GLN A 305 0.51 22.31 6.94
CA GLN A 305 0.64 22.21 8.40
C GLN A 305 1.32 20.91 8.83
N ILE A 306 2.13 20.99 9.88
CA ILE A 306 2.61 19.86 10.69
C ILE A 306 2.20 20.11 12.15
N SER A 307 1.73 19.10 12.87
CA SER A 307 1.34 19.26 14.28
C SER A 307 2.55 19.44 15.18
N SER A 308 3.50 18.51 15.16
CA SER A 308 4.58 18.51 16.15
C SER A 308 5.93 18.12 15.56
N VAL A 309 6.96 18.93 15.83
CA VAL A 309 8.34 18.68 15.44
C VAL A 309 9.23 18.91 16.65
N ARG A 310 10.19 18.02 16.88
CA ARG A 310 11.16 18.12 17.97
C ARG A 310 12.59 18.06 17.45
N VAL A 311 13.47 18.85 18.06
CA VAL A 311 14.92 18.82 17.77
C VAL A 311 15.65 18.30 18.99
N ASP A 312 16.30 17.14 18.84
CA ASP A 312 17.01 16.43 19.91
C ASP A 312 18.53 16.31 19.66
N ALA A 313 19.02 16.78 18.51
CA ALA A 313 20.45 16.88 18.20
C ALA A 313 20.84 18.25 17.64
N ASP A 314 22.08 18.68 17.91
CA ASP A 314 22.61 19.93 17.36
C ASP A 314 22.81 19.76 15.84
N SER A 315 22.21 20.65 15.05
CA SER A 315 22.35 20.66 13.59
C SER A 315 23.78 20.99 13.18
N ALA A 316 24.30 20.28 12.18
CA ALA A 316 25.53 20.68 11.50
C ALA A 316 25.28 21.90 10.60
N GLU A 317 26.37 22.54 10.16
CA GLU A 317 26.28 23.70 9.28
C GLU A 317 25.50 23.37 7.98
N GLY A 318 24.48 24.18 7.68
CA GLY A 318 23.62 23.97 6.52
C GLY A 318 22.67 22.77 6.67
N ARG A 319 22.38 22.36 7.91
CA ARG A 319 21.36 21.35 8.26
C ARG A 319 20.29 21.93 9.17
N GLY A 320 19.22 21.18 9.39
CA GLY A 320 18.15 21.53 10.32
C GLY A 320 16.81 21.64 9.62
N ILE A 321 16.24 22.84 9.57
CA ILE A 321 14.94 23.06 8.94
C ILE A 321 15.07 24.02 7.75
N GLU A 322 14.60 23.60 6.58
CA GLU A 322 14.54 24.44 5.38
C GLU A 322 13.08 24.70 5.01
N LEU A 323 12.67 25.97 5.02
CA LEU A 323 11.35 26.42 4.60
C LEU A 323 11.42 27.01 3.20
N LYS A 324 11.04 26.20 2.19
CA LYS A 324 11.00 26.62 0.78
C LYS A 324 9.72 27.35 0.41
N LYS A 325 8.61 26.98 1.05
CA LYS A 325 7.29 27.60 0.91
C LYS A 325 6.63 27.71 2.27
N SER A 326 5.69 28.63 2.43
CA SER A 326 5.02 28.87 3.71
C SER A 326 4.37 27.61 4.27
N ALA A 327 4.52 27.42 5.58
CA ALA A 327 3.97 26.28 6.32
C ALA A 327 3.73 26.67 7.78
N GLU A 328 2.82 25.95 8.44
CA GLU A 328 2.62 26.03 9.88
C GLU A 328 3.23 24.81 10.57
N ILE A 329 4.08 25.02 11.58
CA ILE A 329 4.40 23.97 12.57
C ILE A 329 3.69 24.37 13.86
N THR A 330 2.67 23.61 14.25
CA THR A 330 1.82 23.99 15.40
C THR A 330 2.67 24.09 16.68
N THR A 331 3.55 23.11 16.89
CA THR A 331 4.56 23.11 17.96
C THR A 331 5.90 22.65 17.41
N LEU A 332 6.90 23.54 17.45
CA LEU A 332 8.30 23.24 17.25
C LEU A 332 9.00 23.31 18.61
N GLU A 333 9.41 22.16 19.14
CA GLU A 333 10.14 22.07 20.42
C GLU A 333 11.63 21.84 20.19
N LEU A 334 12.47 22.68 20.79
CA LEU A 334 13.91 22.62 20.65
C LEU A 334 14.55 22.20 21.97
N ASN A 335 15.18 21.02 21.98
CA ASN A 335 16.06 20.57 23.07
C ASN A 335 17.54 20.80 22.74
N LYS A 336 17.86 21.06 21.47
CA LYS A 336 19.20 21.31 20.94
C LYS A 336 19.22 22.45 19.92
N GLY A 337 20.41 22.77 19.42
CA GLY A 337 20.65 23.79 18.41
C GLY A 337 20.09 23.42 17.05
N VAL A 338 19.29 24.29 16.45
CA VAL A 338 18.83 24.14 15.06
C VAL A 338 19.00 25.43 14.27
N ASP A 339 19.43 25.29 13.03
CA ASP A 339 19.39 26.35 12.04
C ASP A 339 18.08 26.25 11.25
N LEU A 340 17.43 27.41 11.05
CA LEU A 340 16.24 27.54 10.21
C LEU A 340 16.57 28.46 9.04
N SER A 341 16.47 27.94 7.82
CA SER A 341 16.57 28.72 6.59
C SER A 341 15.19 29.00 6.01
N ILE A 342 14.84 30.28 5.83
CA ILE A 342 13.55 30.68 5.27
C ILE A 342 13.76 31.37 3.91
N LEU A 343 13.32 30.71 2.84
CA LEU A 343 13.43 31.24 1.49
C LEU A 343 12.56 32.49 1.29
N GLU A 344 12.89 33.30 0.28
CA GLU A 344 12.15 34.51 -0.06
C GLU A 344 10.66 34.18 -0.32
N ASN A 345 9.77 35.03 0.19
CA ASN A 345 8.31 34.87 0.11
C ASN A 345 7.72 33.66 0.87
N ALA A 346 8.52 32.91 1.63
CA ALA A 346 8.02 31.91 2.56
C ALA A 346 7.77 32.51 3.95
N GLU A 347 6.83 31.93 4.69
CA GLU A 347 6.48 32.32 6.05
C GLU A 347 6.31 31.08 6.93
N LEU A 348 7.01 31.04 8.07
CA LEU A 348 6.79 30.06 9.12
C LEU A 348 5.85 30.63 10.17
N THR A 349 4.77 29.92 10.47
CA THR A 349 3.84 30.24 11.56
C THR A 349 3.75 29.12 12.59
N GLY A 350 3.13 29.42 13.72
CA GLY A 350 2.90 28.46 14.81
C GLY A 350 3.67 28.85 16.07
N LYS A 351 4.15 27.86 16.82
CA LYS A 351 4.86 28.09 18.09
C LYS A 351 6.24 27.46 18.09
N VAL A 352 7.23 28.19 18.55
CA VAL A 352 8.59 27.69 18.78
C VAL A 352 8.88 27.77 20.27
N LYS A 353 9.26 26.65 20.88
CA LYS A 353 9.64 26.56 22.29
C LYS A 353 11.11 26.21 22.40
N LEU A 354 11.89 27.09 23.02
CA LEU A 354 13.32 26.94 23.23
C LEU A 354 13.56 26.47 24.66
N ASN A 355 13.79 25.18 24.86
CA ASN A 355 14.13 24.65 26.19
C ASN A 355 15.57 25.06 26.60
N SER A 356 15.91 24.85 27.87
CA SER A 356 17.26 25.10 28.38
C SER A 356 18.33 24.44 27.50
N GLU A 357 19.43 25.16 27.27
CA GLU A 357 20.57 24.72 26.44
C GLU A 357 20.27 24.55 24.94
N SER A 358 19.04 24.79 24.49
CA SER A 358 18.72 24.85 23.06
C SER A 358 19.20 26.16 22.43
N SER A 359 19.39 26.16 21.12
CA SER A 359 19.57 27.41 20.38
C SER A 359 18.79 27.39 19.07
N PHE A 360 18.31 28.56 18.66
CA PHE A 360 17.54 28.72 17.45
C PHE A 360 18.14 29.82 16.59
N THR A 361 18.56 29.48 15.37
CA THR A 361 19.20 30.41 14.44
C THR A 361 18.34 30.58 13.18
N PRO A 362 17.30 31.44 13.19
CA PRO A 362 16.57 31.77 11.98
C PRO A 362 17.40 32.65 11.03
N SER A 363 17.29 32.38 9.74
CA SER A 363 18.01 33.07 8.66
C SER A 363 17.20 33.12 7.36
N GLY A 364 17.71 33.82 6.36
CA GLY A 364 17.13 33.87 5.01
C GLY A 364 16.18 35.06 4.78
N ALA A 365 15.60 35.18 3.59
CA ALA A 365 14.84 36.37 3.20
C ALA A 365 13.35 36.33 3.57
N GLY A 366 12.81 35.17 3.99
CA GLY A 366 11.40 35.03 4.32
C GLY A 366 11.02 35.50 5.73
N ASN A 367 9.81 35.17 6.18
CA ASN A 367 9.26 35.66 7.45
C ASN A 367 9.19 34.55 8.51
N LEU A 368 9.61 34.88 9.74
CA LEU A 368 9.36 34.07 10.92
C LEU A 368 8.26 34.75 11.74
N SER A 369 7.02 34.29 11.56
CA SER A 369 5.82 34.85 12.20
C SER A 369 5.32 33.99 13.37
N SER A 370 6.12 33.05 13.84
CA SER A 370 5.79 32.19 14.97
C SER A 370 5.83 32.94 16.31
N ASP A 371 4.99 32.52 17.25
CA ASP A 371 5.19 32.84 18.67
C ASP A 371 6.43 32.09 19.17
N ILE A 372 7.31 32.76 19.90
CA ILE A 372 8.54 32.20 20.44
C ILE A 372 8.48 32.24 21.96
N ASP A 373 8.51 31.07 22.59
CA ASP A 373 8.67 30.91 24.04
C ASP A 373 10.11 30.53 24.37
N MET A 374 10.83 31.47 24.96
CA MET A 374 12.19 31.29 25.45
C MET A 374 12.13 30.72 26.88
N ALA A 375 12.22 29.40 26.99
CA ALA A 375 12.18 28.63 28.22
C ALA A 375 13.59 28.20 28.69
N GLY A 376 14.57 29.11 28.55
CA GLY A 376 15.96 28.89 28.96
C GLY A 376 16.96 28.73 27.82
N GLY A 377 16.49 28.80 26.56
CA GLY A 377 17.34 28.70 25.38
C GLY A 377 17.85 30.04 24.84
N LEU A 378 18.59 29.95 23.73
CA LEU A 378 19.24 31.07 23.05
C LEU A 378 18.61 31.32 21.67
N LEU A 379 18.08 32.52 21.42
CA LEU A 379 17.59 32.94 20.11
C LEU A 379 18.69 33.74 19.37
N LYS A 380 19.37 33.13 18.40
CA LYS A 380 20.44 33.80 17.64
C LYS A 380 19.88 34.49 16.40
N VAL A 381 19.84 35.82 16.41
CA VAL A 381 19.39 36.61 15.25
C VAL A 381 20.61 37.11 14.47
N ALA A 382 20.95 36.42 13.38
CA ALA A 382 22.17 36.70 12.58
C ALA A 382 22.00 37.84 11.56
N ASP A 383 20.76 38.22 11.22
CA ASP A 383 20.43 39.27 10.27
C ASP A 383 19.30 40.18 10.80
N THR A 384 18.93 41.24 10.07
CA THR A 384 17.80 42.09 10.49
C THR A 384 16.49 41.36 10.19
N ARG A 385 15.75 40.98 11.25
CA ARG A 385 14.46 40.29 11.11
C ARG A 385 13.33 41.02 11.80
N SER A 386 12.13 40.93 11.23
CA SER A 386 10.88 41.23 11.90
C SER A 386 10.33 39.94 12.53
N LEU A 387 10.03 39.98 13.82
CA LEU A 387 9.37 38.90 14.56
C LEU A 387 7.98 39.38 14.98
N PRO A 388 6.96 39.27 14.09
CA PRO A 388 5.62 39.79 14.37
C PRO A 388 4.82 38.95 15.39
N GLY A 389 5.26 37.72 15.66
CA GLY A 389 4.69 36.87 16.72
C GLY A 389 5.04 37.37 18.13
N THR A 390 4.50 36.69 19.13
CA THR A 390 4.78 36.99 20.54
C THR A 390 6.14 36.42 20.94
N LEU A 391 7.04 37.24 21.48
CA LEU A 391 8.25 36.79 22.15
C LEU A 391 8.02 36.75 23.67
N SER A 392 8.06 35.55 24.25
CA SER A 392 7.89 35.33 25.69
C SER A 392 9.19 34.81 26.31
N LEU A 393 9.51 35.26 27.52
CA LEU A 393 10.62 34.73 28.32
C LEU A 393 10.05 34.05 29.56
N SER A 394 9.95 32.72 29.52
CA SER A 394 9.42 31.93 30.63
C SER A 394 10.50 31.44 31.60
N ALA A 395 11.79 31.52 31.20
CA ALA A 395 12.95 31.32 32.06
C ALA A 395 14.14 32.22 31.66
N SER A 396 15.24 32.15 32.40
CA SER A 396 16.49 32.88 32.09
C SER A 396 17.00 32.50 30.70
N SER A 397 16.88 33.41 29.75
CA SER A 397 17.13 33.15 28.33
C SER A 397 18.02 34.21 27.70
N GLU A 398 18.59 33.90 26.53
CA GLU A 398 19.53 34.77 25.83
C GLU A 398 19.04 35.09 24.41
N VAL A 399 19.25 36.33 23.95
CA VAL A 399 18.97 36.79 22.58
C VAL A 399 20.25 37.36 21.99
#